data_AF-A0A1C7AFS9-F1
#
_entry.id   AF-A0A1C7AFS9-F1
#
_cell.length_a   1.000
_cell.length_b   1.000
_cell.length_c   1.000
_cell.angle_alpha   90.00
_cell.angle_beta   90.00
_cell.angle_gamma   90.00
#
_symmetry.space_group_name_H-M   'P 1'
#
loop_
_entity.id
_entity.type
_entity.pdbx_description
1 polymer ?
#
loop_
_entity_poly.entity_id
_entity_poly.type
_entity_poly.pdbx_seq_one_letter_code
_entity_poly.pdbx_strand_id
1 'polypeptide(L)'
;MVGVPHLSGSQKIFNALFILACEQGSIVERLENAYRLALAPLDVQLELPESIHAEFLSVRKELERLYFAPNREAARDRSDEQRAMRLAGRLVSLYDRLVRVRADRLDVPDRS
;
A
#
# COMPACT_ATOMS: atom_id res chain seq x y z
N MET A 1 10.87 -23.57 16.31
CA MET A 1 9.92 -22.82 15.46
C MET A 1 10.40 -21.39 15.41
N VAL A 2 10.98 -20.97 14.28
CA VAL A 2 11.41 -19.58 14.08
C VAL A 2 10.15 -18.77 13.86
N GLY A 3 9.74 -17.97 14.85
CA GLY A 3 8.59 -17.08 14.72
C GLY A 3 8.85 -16.12 13.57
N VAL A 4 8.05 -16.21 12.50
CA VAL A 4 8.07 -15.22 11.43
C VAL A 4 7.73 -13.88 12.08
N PRO A 5 8.59 -12.86 12.02
CA PRO A 5 8.28 -11.58 12.62
C PRO A 5 6.98 -11.06 11.99
N HIS A 6 5.94 -10.88 12.79
CA HIS A 6 4.71 -10.25 12.36
C HIS A 6 5.05 -8.82 11.94
N LEU A 7 5.19 -8.58 10.63
CA LEU A 7 5.38 -7.25 10.10
C LEU A 7 4.18 -6.40 10.47
N SER A 8 4.43 -5.26 11.10
CA SER A 8 3.41 -4.24 11.35
C SER A 8 2.90 -3.65 10.02
N GLY A 9 1.71 -3.06 10.02
CA GLY A 9 1.11 -2.49 8.81
C GLY A 9 1.98 -1.45 8.12
N SER A 10 2.77 -0.68 8.88
CA SER A 10 3.73 0.26 8.31
C SER A 10 4.90 -0.43 7.60
N GLN A 11 5.37 -1.57 8.11
CA GLN A 11 6.42 -2.36 7.46
C GLN A 11 5.90 -3.04 6.20
N LYS A 12 4.63 -3.48 6.19
CA LYS A 12 3.99 -4.01 4.98
C LYS A 12 3.83 -2.92 3.90
N ILE A 13 3.36 -1.73 4.27
CA ILE A 13 3.26 -0.61 3.31
C ILE A 13 4.66 -0.18 2.83
N PHE A 14 5.66 -0.14 3.71
CA PHE A 14 7.04 0.10 3.30
C PHE A 14 7.55 -0.96 2.32
N ASN A 15 7.26 -2.25 2.58
CA ASN A 15 7.62 -3.34 1.67
C ASN A 15 6.95 -3.19 0.30
N ALA A 16 5.68 -2.74 0.26
CA ALA A 16 5.00 -2.42 -0.99
C ALA A 16 5.72 -1.29 -1.77
N LEU A 17 6.17 -0.24 -1.07
CA LEU A 17 6.97 0.83 -1.69
C LEU A 17 8.35 0.35 -2.15
N PHE A 18 8.97 -0.56 -1.40
CA PHE A 18 10.24 -1.16 -1.76
C PHE A 18 10.10 -1.97 -3.06
N ILE A 19 9.06 -2.81 -3.17
CA ILE A 19 8.73 -3.54 -4.39
C ILE A 19 8.53 -2.57 -5.56
N LEU A 20 7.76 -1.49 -5.37
CA LEU A 20 7.54 -0.47 -6.39
C LEU A 20 8.83 0.19 -6.87
N ALA A 21 9.77 0.46 -5.96
CA ALA A 21 11.00 1.17 -6.28
C ALA A 21 12.09 0.25 -6.88
N CYS A 22 12.19 -0.99 -6.39
CA CYS A 22 13.37 -1.83 -6.60
C CYS A 22 13.14 -3.03 -7.52
N GLU A 23 11.90 -3.50 -7.72
CA GLU A 23 11.66 -4.57 -8.68
C GLU A 23 11.90 -4.09 -10.12
N GLN A 24 12.18 -5.05 -11.01
CA GLN A 24 12.29 -4.80 -12.44
C GLN A 24 10.89 -4.89 -13.09
N GLY A 25 10.74 -4.26 -14.25
CA GLY A 25 9.50 -4.30 -15.03
C GLY A 25 8.72 -2.98 -15.03
N SER A 26 7.56 -3.02 -15.67
CA SER A 26 6.66 -1.88 -15.78
C SER A 26 6.11 -1.47 -14.41
N ILE A 27 5.67 -0.22 -14.27
CA ILE A 27 5.01 0.23 -13.04
C ILE A 27 3.73 -0.57 -12.75
N VAL A 28 3.07 -1.10 -13.79
CA VAL A 28 1.86 -1.91 -13.66
C VAL A 28 2.18 -3.26 -13.01
N GLU A 29 3.24 -3.94 -13.45
CA GLU A 29 3.70 -5.22 -12.90
C GLU A 29 4.19 -5.05 -11.46
N ARG A 30 5.03 -4.03 -11.21
CA ARG A 30 5.55 -3.75 -9.86
C ARG A 30 4.43 -3.43 -8.87
N LEU A 31 3.41 -2.68 -9.30
CA LEU A 31 2.26 -2.37 -8.47
C LEU A 31 1.36 -3.58 -8.22
N GLU A 32 1.26 -4.51 -9.17
CA GLU A 32 0.57 -5.79 -8.98
C GLU A 32 1.27 -6.62 -7.91
N ASN A 33 2.60 -6.74 -8.02
CA ASN A 33 3.42 -7.48 -7.06
C ASN A 33 3.34 -6.86 -5.67
N ALA A 34 3.44 -5.52 -5.57
CA ALA A 34 3.28 -4.79 -4.32
C ALA A 34 1.91 -5.05 -3.68
N TYR A 35 0.83 -5.05 -4.48
CA TYR A 35 -0.50 -5.37 -4.00
C TYR A 35 -0.56 -6.81 -3.46
N ARG A 36 -0.15 -7.80 -4.25
CA ARG A 36 -0.28 -9.23 -3.90
C ARG A 36 0.56 -9.63 -2.70
N LEU A 37 1.79 -9.14 -2.61
CA LEU A 37 2.76 -9.59 -1.61
C LEU A 37 2.66 -8.83 -0.29
N ALA A 38 2.20 -7.58 -0.31
CA ALA A 38 2.29 -6.70 0.86
C ALA A 38 0.96 -6.05 1.26
N LEU A 39 0.13 -5.59 0.32
CA LEU A 39 -1.09 -4.82 0.63
C LEU A 39 -2.34 -5.70 0.83
N ALA A 40 -2.50 -6.75 0.03
CA ALA A 40 -3.62 -7.69 0.12
C ALA A 40 -3.69 -8.43 1.49
N PRO A 41 -2.58 -8.94 2.06
CA PRO A 41 -2.60 -9.63 3.36
C PRO A 41 -2.58 -8.68 4.57
N LEU A 42 -2.75 -7.37 4.36
CA LEU A 42 -2.77 -6.40 5.45
C LEU A 42 -4.15 -6.37 6.11
N ASP A 43 -4.19 -6.62 7.42
CA ASP A 43 -5.40 -6.40 8.22
C ASP A 43 -5.47 -4.93 8.66
N VAL A 44 -6.37 -4.18 8.02
CA VAL A 44 -6.51 -2.74 8.22
C VAL A 44 -6.89 -2.41 9.67
N GLN A 45 -7.76 -3.22 10.27
CA GLN A 45 -8.31 -2.94 11.60
C GLN A 45 -7.25 -3.11 12.69
N LEU A 46 -6.38 -4.11 12.53
CA LEU A 46 -5.35 -4.44 13.52
C LEU A 46 -4.04 -3.68 13.29
N GLU A 47 -3.71 -3.35 12.05
CA GLU A 47 -2.34 -2.94 11.70
C GLU A 47 -2.18 -1.45 11.35
N LEU A 48 -3.28 -0.72 11.10
CA LEU A 48 -3.26 0.69 10.72
C LEU A 48 -4.05 1.57 11.70
N PRO A 49 -3.67 2.84 11.88
CA PRO A 49 -4.49 3.81 12.61
C PRO A 49 -5.81 4.08 11.89
N GLU A 50 -6.90 4.27 12.65
CA GLU A 50 -8.24 4.55 12.11
C GLU A 50 -8.27 5.73 11.11
N SER A 51 -7.46 6.77 11.35
CA SER A 51 -7.33 7.93 10.47
C SER A 51 -6.82 7.61 9.06
N ILE A 52 -6.21 6.44 8.87
CA ILE A 52 -5.63 5.96 7.60
C ILE A 52 -6.52 4.90 6.94
N HIS A 53 -7.45 4.28 7.67
CA HIS A 53 -8.27 3.15 7.19
C HIS A 53 -9.01 3.46 5.89
N ALA A 54 -9.76 4.57 5.86
CA ALA A 54 -10.58 4.93 4.72
C ALA A 54 -9.75 5.13 3.44
N GLU A 55 -8.59 5.78 3.58
CA GLU A 55 -7.69 6.06 2.48
C GLU A 55 -7.04 4.78 1.95
N PHE A 56 -6.54 3.92 2.85
CA PHE A 56 -5.97 2.62 2.47
C PHE A 56 -7.01 1.72 1.79
N LEU A 57 -8.23 1.63 2.32
CA LEU A 57 -9.30 0.82 1.73
C LEU A 57 -9.69 1.34 0.33
N SER A 58 -9.70 2.65 0.12
CA SER A 58 -9.92 3.25 -1.20
C SER A 58 -8.84 2.82 -2.19
N VAL A 59 -7.56 2.92 -1.80
CA VAL A 59 -6.44 2.49 -2.66
C VAL A 59 -6.52 1.00 -2.95
N ARG A 60 -6.80 0.17 -1.93
CA ARG A 60 -6.91 -1.29 -2.08
C ARG A 60 -8.02 -1.68 -3.06
N LYS A 61 -9.19 -1.04 -2.96
CA LYS A 61 -10.32 -1.29 -3.86
C LYS A 61 -10.05 -0.86 -5.30
N GLU A 62 -9.27 0.20 -5.49
CA GLU A 62 -8.84 0.63 -6.83
C GLU A 62 -7.80 -0.33 -7.43
N LEU A 63 -6.88 -0.86 -6.62
CA LEU A 63 -5.95 -1.92 -7.05
C LEU A 63 -6.70 -3.20 -7.41
N GLU A 64 -7.69 -3.61 -6.62
CA GLU A 64 -8.54 -4.76 -6.93
C GLU A 64 -9.27 -4.60 -8.27
N ARG A 65 -9.83 -3.41 -8.52
CA ARG A 65 -10.46 -3.10 -9.83
C ARG A 65 -9.45 -3.07 -10.98
N LEU A 66 -8.22 -2.66 -10.70
CA LEU A 66 -7.15 -2.64 -11.70
C LEU A 66 -6.68 -4.06 -12.04
N TYR A 67 -6.65 -5.01 -11.11
CA TYR A 67 -6.07 -6.33 -11.39
C TYR A 67 -7.10 -7.46 -11.56
N PHE A 68 -8.29 -7.34 -10.98
CA PHE A 68 -9.28 -8.42 -10.93
C PHE A 68 -10.61 -8.11 -11.63
N ALA A 69 -10.71 -7.00 -12.38
CA ALA A 69 -11.92 -6.71 -13.14
C ALA A 69 -12.11 -7.69 -14.31
N PRO A 70 -13.29 -8.33 -14.47
CA PRO A 70 -13.52 -9.49 -15.34
C PRO A 70 -13.54 -9.22 -16.85
N ASN A 71 -13.08 -8.06 -17.35
CA ASN A 71 -13.28 -7.64 -18.75
C ASN A 71 -12.03 -7.00 -19.40
N ARG A 72 -10.83 -7.46 -19.04
CA ARG A 72 -9.55 -6.76 -19.30
C ARG A 72 -8.72 -7.22 -20.50
N GLU A 73 -9.23 -8.10 -21.36
CA GLU A 73 -8.42 -8.65 -22.46
C GLU A 73 -8.12 -7.65 -23.60
N ALA A 74 -8.74 -6.46 -23.64
CA ALA A 74 -8.69 -5.60 -24.83
C ALA A 74 -8.10 -4.18 -24.67
N ALA A 75 -7.64 -3.74 -23.47
CA ALA A 75 -7.24 -2.34 -23.26
C ALA A 75 -5.99 -2.16 -22.37
N ARG A 76 -5.06 -3.12 -22.40
CA ARG A 76 -3.73 -2.96 -21.81
C ARG A 76 -2.93 -2.01 -22.69
N ASP A 77 -2.50 -0.87 -22.14
CA ASP A 77 -1.14 -0.34 -22.34
C ASP A 77 -1.06 1.04 -21.69
N ARG A 78 -1.59 2.11 -22.27
CA ARG A 78 -1.33 3.47 -21.72
C ARG A 78 -2.24 3.91 -20.57
N SER A 79 -3.52 3.53 -20.61
CA SER A 79 -4.50 3.96 -19.59
C SER A 79 -4.23 3.30 -18.24
N ASP A 80 -3.83 2.04 -18.26
CA ASP A 80 -3.48 1.28 -17.06
C ASP A 80 -2.16 1.75 -16.47
N GLU A 81 -1.18 2.13 -17.29
CA GLU A 81 0.09 2.68 -16.82
C GLU A 81 -0.11 4.02 -16.09
N GLN A 82 -0.90 4.94 -16.65
CA GLN A 82 -1.24 6.21 -15.98
C GLN A 82 -2.03 6.00 -14.69
N ARG A 83 -2.91 4.99 -14.65
CA ARG A 83 -3.62 4.61 -13.42
C ARG A 83 -2.68 4.04 -12.38
N ALA A 84 -1.76 3.15 -12.77
CA ALA A 84 -0.77 2.58 -11.89
C ALA A 84 0.16 3.65 -11.32
N MET A 85 0.64 4.60 -12.12
CA MET A 85 1.44 5.73 -11.65
C MET A 85 0.70 6.57 -10.59
N ARG A 86 -0.58 6.88 -10.82
CA ARG A 86 -1.40 7.61 -9.84
C ARG A 86 -1.56 6.84 -8.53
N LEU A 87 -1.80 5.53 -8.61
CA LEU A 87 -1.94 4.67 -7.43
C LEU A 87 -0.63 4.53 -6.66
N ALA A 88 0.50 4.40 -7.36
CA ALA A 88 1.83 4.40 -6.74
C ALA A 88 2.09 5.72 -6.00
N GLY A 89 1.76 6.86 -6.60
CA GLY A 89 1.85 8.17 -5.92
C GLY A 89 0.99 8.24 -4.66
N ARG A 90 -0.25 7.75 -4.72
CA ARG A 90 -1.14 7.68 -3.55
C ARG A 90 -0.58 6.79 -2.45
N LEU A 91 0.04 5.66 -2.79
CA LEU A 91 0.69 4.79 -1.80
C LEU A 91 1.86 5.49 -1.09
N VAL A 92 2.65 6.29 -1.82
CA VAL A 92 3.73 7.08 -1.23
C VAL A 92 3.16 8.13 -0.26
N SER A 93 2.13 8.88 -0.67
CA SER A 93 1.48 9.87 0.20
C SER A 93 0.85 9.24 1.44
N LEU A 94 0.22 8.07 1.28
CA LEU A 94 -0.35 7.31 2.39
C LEU A 94 0.70 6.91 3.42
N TYR A 95 1.86 6.45 2.96
CA TYR A 95 2.98 6.08 3.83
C TYR A 95 3.56 7.29 4.56
N ASP A 96 3.77 8.42 3.88
CA ASP A 96 4.24 9.67 4.52
C ASP A 96 3.28 10.08 5.65
N ARG A 97 1.98 10.04 5.39
CA ARG A 97 0.96 10.34 6.41
C ARG A 97 0.98 9.36 7.57
N LEU A 98 1.15 8.06 7.29
CA LEU A 98 1.26 7.03 8.32
C LEU A 98 2.46 7.26 9.24
N VAL A 99 3.60 7.66 8.68
CA VAL A 99 4.82 7.98 9.45
C VAL A 99 4.58 9.21 10.33
N ARG A 100 3.95 10.27 9.81
CA ARG A 100 3.61 11.47 10.59
C ARG A 100 2.66 11.19 11.75
N VAL A 101 1.58 10.44 11.50
CA VAL A 101 0.61 10.06 12.56
C VAL A 101 1.28 9.25 13.68
N ARG A 102 2.27 8.42 13.34
CA ARG A 102 3.04 7.69 14.36
C ARG A 102 4.00 8.59 15.14
N ALA A 103 4.64 9.55 14.48
CA ALA A 103 5.50 10.53 15.13
C ALA A 103 4.70 11.37 16.15
N ASP A 104 3.53 11.87 15.76
CA ASP A 104 2.65 12.67 16.64
C ASP A 104 2.18 11.89 17.88
N ARG A 105 2.02 10.56 17.79
CA ARG A 105 1.66 9.71 18.94
C ARG A 105 2.83 9.47 19.90
N LEU A 106 4.07 9.60 19.44
CA LEU A 106 5.27 9.44 20.26
C LEU A 106 5.66 10.75 20.97
N ASP A 107 5.17 11.89 20.48
CA ASP A 107 5.50 13.24 20.98
C ASP A 107 4.52 13.76 22.04
N VAL A 108 3.75 12.87 22.70
CA VAL A 108 2.97 13.23 23.88
C VAL A 108 3.87 13.08 25.11
N PRO A 109 4.49 14.15 25.64
CA PRO A 109 5.18 14.06 26.92
C PRO A 109 4.14 13.71 27.97
N ASP A 110 4.44 12.64 28.71
CA ASP A 110 3.79 12.21 29.93
C ASP A 110 3.83 13.39 30.93
N ARG A 111 2.84 14.28 30.86
CA ARG A 111 2.66 15.35 31.84
C ARG A 111 1.88 14.75 33.00
N SER A 112 2.65 14.13 33.89
CA SER A 112 2.29 13.89 35.29
C SER A 112 1.99 15.19 36.03
#